data_AF-A0A1Y6BHQ6-F1
#
_entry.id   AF-A0A1Y6BHQ6-F1
#
_cell.length_a   1.000
_cell.length_b   1.000
_cell.length_c   1.000
_cell.angle_alpha   90.00
_cell.angle_beta   90.00
_cell.angle_gamma   90.00
#
_symmetry.space_group_name_H-M   'P 1'
#
loop_
_entity.id
_entity.type
_entity.pdbx_description
1 polymer ?
#
loop_
_entity_poly.entity_id
_entity_poly.type
_entity_poly.pdbx_seq_one_letter_code
_entity_poly.pdbx_strand_id
1 'polypeptide(L)'
;MKYGTTVILAKIILGSAFLSSAPLHARELLAQFNTGGDDVRGGSRIDIRVDTQSGVQWFRNINRASSLPNGSFKEFTINVANLSHPFDLNGVTIIHRSGNCTFCSYDNWSMSSFSLVTKDTKYPLLGHGFHRFRGNSPSLYIESPEF
;
A
#
# COMPACT_ATOMS: atom_id res chain seq x y z
N MET A 1 -23.47 21.60 39.98
CA MET A 1 -23.08 20.19 40.21
C MET A 1 -23.47 19.37 38.98
N LYS A 2 -22.68 18.33 38.69
CA LYS A 2 -22.38 17.75 37.37
C LYS A 2 -23.60 17.23 36.57
N TYR A 3 -23.73 17.66 35.31
CA TYR A 3 -24.46 16.93 34.27
C TYR A 3 -23.50 15.94 33.62
N GLY A 4 -23.73 14.64 33.82
CA GLY A 4 -22.99 13.58 33.14
C GLY A 4 -23.57 13.34 31.75
N THR A 5 -22.79 13.62 30.71
CA THR A 5 -23.16 13.27 29.33
C THR A 5 -22.74 11.83 29.07
N THR A 6 -23.71 10.91 29.13
CA THR A 6 -23.55 9.54 28.62
C THR A 6 -23.50 9.59 27.10
N VAL A 7 -22.38 9.20 26.50
CA VAL A 7 -22.29 8.96 25.06
C VAL A 7 -22.87 7.59 24.78
N ILE A 8 -24.06 7.55 24.17
CA ILE A 8 -24.64 6.32 23.65
C ILE A 8 -23.93 6.01 22.32
N LEU A 9 -23.14 4.93 22.29
CA LEU A 9 -22.67 4.34 21.04
C LEU A 9 -23.89 3.83 20.27
N ALA A 10 -24.22 4.49 19.17
CA ALA A 10 -25.25 4.01 18.26
C ALA A 10 -24.75 2.71 17.59
N LYS A 11 -25.28 1.57 18.05
CA LYS A 11 -25.15 0.29 17.37
C LYS A 11 -26.04 0.35 16.13
N ILE A 12 -25.45 0.71 14.99
CA ILE A 12 -26.15 0.70 13.70
C ILE A 12 -26.31 -0.76 13.27
N ILE A 13 -27.49 -1.32 13.53
CA ILE A 13 -27.97 -2.54 12.86
C ILE A 13 -28.84 -2.04 11.70
N LEU A 14 -28.28 -1.94 10.51
CA LEU A 14 -29.04 -1.68 9.29
C LEU A 14 -29.43 -3.02 8.67
N GLY A 15 -30.72 -3.36 8.82
CA GLY A 15 -31.37 -4.40 8.05
C GLY A 15 -31.72 -3.91 6.64
N SER A 16 -31.40 -4.77 5.67
CA SER A 16 -32.06 -4.93 4.37
C SER A 16 -32.08 -3.74 3.40
N ALA A 17 -30.98 -3.59 2.68
CA ALA A 17 -31.01 -3.41 1.22
C ALA A 17 -29.81 -4.16 0.65
N PHE A 18 -30.04 -5.27 -0.07
CA PHE A 18 -29.06 -5.78 -1.03
C PHE A 18 -29.00 -4.75 -2.16
N LEU A 19 -28.27 -3.64 -1.93
CA LEU A 19 -27.64 -2.93 -3.03
C LEU A 19 -26.87 -3.99 -3.78
N SER A 20 -27.18 -4.18 -5.06
CA SER A 20 -26.46 -5.09 -5.96
C SER A 20 -24.98 -4.97 -5.64
N SER A 21 -24.44 -5.94 -4.91
CA SER A 21 -23.01 -6.04 -4.66
C SER A 21 -22.45 -6.49 -6.00
N ALA A 22 -22.27 -5.53 -6.91
CA ALA A 22 -21.29 -5.71 -7.96
C ALA A 22 -20.08 -6.28 -7.22
N PRO A 23 -19.66 -7.53 -7.52
CA PRO A 23 -18.55 -8.14 -6.82
C PRO A 23 -17.47 -7.08 -6.83
N LEU A 24 -17.05 -6.66 -5.63
CA LEU A 24 -15.98 -5.68 -5.51
C LEU A 24 -14.75 -6.42 -6.01
N HIS A 25 -14.57 -6.45 -7.33
CA HIS A 25 -13.45 -7.08 -7.99
C HIS A 25 -12.27 -6.19 -7.67
N ALA A 26 -11.76 -6.31 -6.44
CA ALA A 26 -10.60 -5.61 -5.93
C ALA A 26 -9.30 -6.10 -6.61
N ARG A 27 -9.41 -6.64 -7.81
CA ARG A 27 -8.27 -7.12 -8.58
C ARG A 27 -7.44 -5.94 -9.04
N GLU A 28 -8.05 -4.83 -9.46
CA GLU A 28 -7.30 -3.63 -9.78
C GLU A 28 -7.13 -2.73 -8.55
N LEU A 29 -5.89 -2.56 -8.15
CA LEU A 29 -5.51 -1.72 -7.01
C LEU A 29 -4.61 -0.58 -7.46
N LEU A 30 -4.57 0.47 -6.64
CA LEU A 30 -3.63 1.57 -6.77
C LEU A 30 -2.69 1.56 -5.58
N ALA A 31 -1.42 1.30 -5.87
CA ALA A 31 -0.32 1.49 -4.94
C ALA A 31 0.12 2.95 -5.02
N GLN A 32 -0.20 3.71 -3.98
CA GLN A 32 0.02 5.14 -3.92
C GLN A 32 1.19 5.44 -2.98
N PHE A 33 2.17 6.19 -3.47
CA PHE A 33 3.38 6.55 -2.75
C PHE A 33 3.48 8.06 -2.63
N ASN A 34 3.75 8.54 -1.42
CA ASN A 34 4.31 9.87 -1.20
C ASN A 34 5.77 9.70 -0.81
N THR A 35 6.69 10.23 -1.60
CA THR A 35 8.12 10.23 -1.24
C THR A 35 8.39 11.29 -0.15
N GLY A 36 9.43 11.06 0.62
CA GLY A 36 9.95 11.98 1.64
C GLY A 36 11.04 12.88 1.10
N GLY A 37 12.00 13.22 1.97
CA GLY A 37 13.13 14.11 1.64
C GLY A 37 14.31 13.44 0.93
N ASP A 38 14.26 12.12 0.72
CA ASP A 38 15.22 11.32 -0.03
C ASP A 38 14.44 10.54 -1.09
N ASP A 39 14.86 10.65 -2.35
CA ASP A 39 14.13 10.25 -3.55
C ASP A 39 14.35 8.77 -3.90
N VAL A 40 13.56 8.24 -4.84
CA VAL A 40 13.97 7.03 -5.56
C VAL A 40 14.79 7.48 -6.74
N ARG A 41 16.09 7.20 -6.78
CA ARG A 41 16.96 7.63 -7.87
C ARG A 41 16.72 6.78 -9.12
N GLY A 42 17.05 7.34 -10.28
CA GLY A 42 16.99 6.59 -11.55
C GLY A 42 17.87 5.35 -11.49
N GLY A 43 17.37 4.22 -12.01
CA GLY A 43 18.03 2.92 -11.92
C GLY A 43 17.64 2.08 -10.69
N SER A 44 17.17 2.72 -9.61
CA SER A 44 16.58 2.03 -8.46
C SER A 44 15.16 1.57 -8.77
N ARG A 45 14.73 0.45 -8.17
CA ARG A 45 13.42 -0.15 -8.41
C ARG A 45 12.63 -0.39 -7.14
N ILE A 46 11.31 -0.25 -7.25
CA ILE A 46 10.34 -0.65 -6.23
C ILE A 46 9.68 -1.95 -6.68
N ASP A 47 9.78 -2.98 -5.86
CA ASP A 47 9.02 -4.22 -5.98
C ASP A 47 7.90 -4.23 -4.92
N ILE A 48 6.75 -4.79 -5.25
CA ILE A 48 5.65 -5.04 -4.30
C ILE A 48 5.35 -6.54 -4.30
N ARG A 49 5.32 -7.13 -3.10
CA ARG A 49 4.77 -8.47 -2.84
C ARG A 49 3.43 -8.29 -2.17
N VAL A 50 2.38 -8.87 -2.73
CA VAL A 50 1.03 -8.88 -2.15
C VAL A 50 0.76 -10.28 -1.62
N ASP A 51 0.41 -10.36 -0.34
CA ASP A 51 0.04 -11.59 0.34
C ASP A 51 -1.48 -11.62 0.50
N THR A 52 -2.12 -12.62 -0.10
CA THR A 52 -3.55 -12.89 0.06
C THR A 52 -3.74 -14.25 0.72
N GLN A 53 -4.94 -14.52 1.22
CA GLN A 53 -5.32 -15.84 1.73
C GLN A 53 -5.11 -16.96 0.69
N SER A 54 -5.22 -16.63 -0.60
CA SER A 54 -5.05 -17.57 -1.71
C SER A 54 -3.61 -17.69 -2.22
N GLY A 55 -2.66 -16.90 -1.69
CA GLY A 55 -1.25 -16.99 -2.02
C GLY A 55 -0.55 -15.64 -2.22
N VAL A 56 0.59 -15.68 -2.89
CA VAL A 56 1.51 -14.54 -3.02
C VAL A 56 1.60 -14.10 -4.48
N GLN A 57 1.55 -12.79 -4.74
CA GLN A 57 1.80 -12.20 -6.06
C GLN A 57 2.90 -11.13 -6.01
N TRP A 58 3.76 -11.12 -7.03
CA TRP A 58 4.87 -10.16 -7.15
C TRP A 58 4.65 -9.17 -8.30
N PHE A 59 4.86 -7.89 -8.01
CA PHE A 59 4.93 -6.80 -8.97
C PHE A 59 6.33 -6.21 -8.93
N ARG A 60 7.17 -6.58 -9.89
CA ARG A 60 8.58 -6.18 -9.91
C ARG A 60 8.76 -4.89 -10.69
N ASN A 61 9.63 -4.03 -10.19
CA ASN A 61 10.04 -2.79 -10.85
C ASN A 61 8.85 -1.94 -11.31
N ILE A 62 7.90 -1.67 -10.39
CA ILE A 62 6.65 -0.97 -10.72
C ILE A 62 6.91 0.46 -11.24
N ASN A 63 8.01 1.08 -10.80
CA ASN A 63 8.46 2.39 -11.25
C ASN A 63 9.27 2.33 -12.55
N ARG A 64 9.50 1.16 -13.15
CA ARG A 64 10.27 0.96 -14.38
C ARG A 64 11.66 1.62 -14.33
N ALA A 65 12.32 1.53 -13.18
CA ALA A 65 13.60 2.19 -12.89
C ALA A 65 13.59 3.72 -13.07
N SER A 66 12.42 4.34 -13.18
CA SER A 66 12.26 5.79 -13.24
C SER A 66 12.40 6.39 -11.85
N SER A 67 12.96 7.59 -11.77
CA SER A 67 13.08 8.31 -10.52
C SER A 67 11.71 8.74 -9.97
N LEU A 68 11.59 8.77 -8.64
CA LEU A 68 10.47 9.38 -7.94
C LEU A 68 11.02 10.55 -7.11
N PRO A 69 10.86 11.82 -7.57
CA PRO A 69 11.43 12.99 -6.92
C PRO A 69 11.04 13.15 -5.45
N ASN A 70 11.80 13.93 -4.69
CA ASN A 70 11.48 14.29 -3.30
C ASN A 70 10.09 14.93 -3.19
N GLY A 71 9.35 14.58 -2.13
CA GLY A 71 8.02 15.13 -1.84
C GLY A 71 6.97 14.90 -2.93
N SER A 72 7.16 13.91 -3.80
CA SER A 72 6.28 13.64 -4.93
C SER A 72 5.25 12.56 -4.60
N PHE A 73 4.08 12.68 -5.24
CA PHE A 73 3.03 11.67 -5.23
C PHE A 73 3.09 10.84 -6.51
N LYS A 74 3.00 9.51 -6.37
CA LYS A 74 3.01 8.55 -7.49
C LYS A 74 2.01 7.43 -7.25
N GLU A 75 1.30 7.06 -8.31
CA GLU A 75 0.37 5.94 -8.30
C GLU A 75 0.80 4.89 -9.31
N PHE A 76 0.72 3.63 -8.91
CA PHE A 76 0.93 2.48 -9.79
C PHE A 76 -0.30 1.58 -9.75
N THR A 77 -0.86 1.27 -10.91
CA THR A 77 -1.91 0.26 -11.02
C THR A 77 -1.28 -1.12 -10.96
N ILE A 78 -1.76 -1.95 -10.04
CA ILE A 78 -1.39 -3.36 -9.93
C ILE A 78 -2.65 -4.22 -10.03
N ASN A 79 -2.56 -5.35 -10.72
CA ASN A 79 -3.66 -6.30 -10.88
C ASN A 79 -3.40 -7.56 -10.03
N VAL A 80 -4.08 -7.72 -8.91
CA VAL A 80 -3.97 -8.87 -8.00
C VAL A 80 -5.02 -9.91 -8.38
N ALA A 81 -4.62 -10.93 -9.14
CA ALA A 81 -5.57 -11.89 -9.73
C ALA A 81 -6.36 -12.67 -8.67
N ASN A 82 -5.72 -12.94 -7.53
CA ASN A 82 -6.25 -13.76 -6.44
C ASN A 82 -6.88 -12.93 -5.31
N LEU A 83 -7.28 -11.69 -5.58
CA LEU A 83 -7.99 -10.83 -4.62
C LEU A 83 -9.46 -10.73 -5.05
N SER A 84 -10.32 -11.58 -4.46
CA SER A 84 -11.75 -11.62 -4.78
C SER A 84 -12.55 -10.66 -3.91
N HIS A 85 -12.11 -10.47 -2.66
CA HIS A 85 -12.66 -9.53 -1.70
C HIS A 85 -11.52 -8.76 -1.01
N PRO A 86 -11.68 -7.47 -0.66
CA PRO A 86 -10.76 -6.74 0.22
C PRO A 86 -10.19 -7.51 1.42
N PHE A 87 -11.02 -8.33 2.08
CA PHE A 87 -10.65 -9.09 3.27
C PHE A 87 -9.79 -10.32 2.98
N ASP A 88 -9.58 -10.68 1.71
CA ASP A 88 -8.64 -11.75 1.36
C ASP A 88 -7.19 -11.25 1.40
N LEU A 89 -6.94 -9.94 1.55
CA LEU A 89 -5.61 -9.37 1.67
C LEU A 89 -5.08 -9.62 3.09
N ASN A 90 -3.90 -10.23 3.22
CA ASN A 90 -3.20 -10.42 4.50
C ASN A 90 -2.14 -9.34 4.73
N GLY A 91 -1.55 -8.82 3.66
CA GLY A 91 -0.51 -7.79 3.78
C GLY A 91 0.24 -7.52 2.49
N VAL A 92 1.16 -6.58 2.58
CA VAL A 92 2.01 -6.15 1.47
C VAL A 92 3.44 -5.97 1.96
N THR A 93 4.41 -6.46 1.18
CA THR A 93 5.81 -6.08 1.34
C THR A 93 6.23 -5.13 0.23
N ILE A 94 6.72 -3.95 0.59
CA ILE A 94 7.38 -3.01 -0.32
C ILE A 94 8.88 -3.24 -0.21
N ILE A 95 9.56 -3.39 -1.35
CA ILE A 95 11.00 -3.65 -1.40
C ILE A 95 11.66 -2.62 -2.31
N HIS A 96 12.58 -1.86 -1.76
CA HIS A 96 13.47 -0.97 -2.50
C HIS A 96 14.72 -1.74 -2.91
N ARG A 97 15.05 -1.75 -4.20
CA ARG A 97 16.34 -2.23 -4.69
C ARG A 97 17.10 -1.11 -5.37
N SER A 98 18.29 -0.80 -4.87
CA SER A 98 19.16 0.19 -5.49
C SER A 98 19.57 -0.27 -6.89
N GLY A 99 19.81 0.69 -7.79
CA GLY A 99 20.46 0.41 -9.06
C GLY A 99 21.84 -0.26 -8.85
N ASN A 100 22.21 -1.16 -9.75
CA ASN A 100 23.55 -1.75 -9.74
C ASN A 100 24.55 -0.72 -10.31
N CYS A 101 25.51 -0.29 -9.50
CA CYS A 101 26.79 0.20 -10.01
C CYS A 101 27.96 -0.24 -9.12
N THR A 102 29.05 -0.67 -9.76
CA THR A 102 30.20 -1.39 -9.17
C THR A 102 30.89 -0.66 -8.01
N PHE A 103 30.71 0.65 -7.89
CA PHE A 103 31.36 1.50 -6.88
C PHE A 103 30.38 2.37 -6.08
N CYS A 104 29.07 2.10 -6.17
CA CYS A 104 28.06 2.91 -5.52
C CYS A 104 27.63 2.30 -4.19
N SER A 105 27.46 3.12 -3.16
CA SER A 105 26.72 2.72 -1.97
C SER A 105 25.27 2.42 -2.32
N TYR A 106 24.64 1.49 -1.61
CA TYR A 106 23.22 1.20 -1.76
C TYR A 106 22.39 2.48 -1.60
N ASP A 107 21.53 2.71 -2.57
CA ASP A 107 20.67 3.88 -2.63
C ASP A 107 19.67 3.90 -1.46
N ASN A 108 19.52 5.04 -0.79
CA ASN A 108 18.53 5.22 0.26
C ASN A 108 17.32 5.94 -0.29
N TRP A 109 16.15 5.64 0.27
CA TRP A 109 14.90 6.30 -0.09
C TRP A 109 14.06 6.50 1.18
N SER A 110 13.34 7.61 1.25
CA SER A 110 12.35 7.83 2.30
C SER A 110 10.96 7.90 1.69
N MET A 111 10.04 7.14 2.27
CA MET A 111 8.62 7.16 1.95
C MET A 111 7.91 7.92 3.08
N SER A 112 7.19 8.98 2.74
CA SER A 112 6.37 9.73 3.70
C SER A 112 5.11 8.95 4.06
N SER A 113 4.47 8.35 3.06
CA SER A 113 3.34 7.44 3.25
C SER A 113 3.14 6.51 2.06
N PHE A 114 2.43 5.43 2.34
CA PHE A 114 1.91 4.49 1.37
C PHE A 114 0.44 4.21 1.64
N SER A 115 -0.34 4.07 0.58
CA SER A 115 -1.69 3.52 0.63
C SER A 115 -1.91 2.54 -0.50
N LEU A 116 -2.64 1.47 -0.19
CA LEU A 116 -3.18 0.54 -1.18
C LEU A 116 -4.69 0.67 -1.16
N VAL A 117 -5.27 1.05 -2.29
CA VAL A 117 -6.71 1.26 -2.42
C VAL A 117 -7.25 0.50 -3.62
N THR A 118 -8.53 0.15 -3.61
CA THR A 118 -9.20 -0.33 -4.83
C THR A 118 -9.20 0.78 -5.88
N LYS A 119 -9.00 0.43 -7.15
CA LYS A 119 -8.90 1.43 -8.23
C LYS A 119 -10.21 2.19 -8.43
N ASP A 120 -11.32 1.46 -8.44
CA ASP A 120 -12.64 2.01 -8.82
C ASP A 120 -13.31 2.79 -7.68
N THR A 121 -13.32 2.22 -6.47
CA THR A 121 -14.00 2.84 -5.32
C THR A 121 -13.07 3.62 -4.41
N LYS A 122 -11.75 3.55 -4.62
CA LYS A 122 -10.72 4.10 -3.70
C LYS A 122 -10.90 3.63 -2.26
N TYR A 123 -11.49 2.44 -2.08
CA TYR A 123 -11.68 1.86 -0.76
C TYR A 123 -10.30 1.51 -0.18
N PRO A 124 -9.94 2.01 1.02
CA PRO A 124 -8.65 1.77 1.62
C PRO A 124 -8.53 0.32 2.06
N LEU A 125 -7.48 -0.37 1.61
CA LEU A 125 -7.17 -1.73 2.02
C LEU A 125 -6.15 -1.76 3.14
N LEU A 126 -5.08 -0.97 2.98
CA LEU A 126 -4.06 -0.76 4.00
C LEU A 126 -3.26 0.50 3.70
N GLY A 127 -2.45 0.92 4.67
CA GLY A 127 -1.53 2.02 4.51
C GLY A 127 -0.46 2.01 5.58
N HIS A 128 0.57 2.81 5.36
CA HIS A 128 1.65 3.01 6.31
C HIS A 128 2.13 4.45 6.23
N GLY A 129 2.54 5.00 7.36
CA GLY A 129 3.19 6.30 7.43
C GLY A 129 4.65 6.24 6.98
N PHE A 130 5.47 7.07 7.62
CA PHE A 130 6.88 7.21 7.26
C PHE A 130 7.66 5.90 7.35
N HIS A 131 8.49 5.64 6.35
CA HIS A 131 9.50 4.58 6.38
C HIS A 131 10.77 5.01 5.64
N ARG A 132 11.94 4.65 6.17
CA ARG A 132 13.24 4.91 5.52
C ARG A 132 13.86 3.60 5.06
N PHE A 133 13.88 3.39 3.75
CA PHE A 133 14.57 2.28 3.11
C PHE A 133 16.08 2.55 3.11
N ARG A 134 16.84 1.58 3.60
CA ARG A 134 18.31 1.62 3.68
C ARG A 134 18.89 0.35 3.09
N GLY A 135 20.17 0.34 2.73
CA GLY A 135 20.84 -0.88 2.24
C GLY A 135 20.74 -2.08 3.18
N ASN A 136 20.71 -1.85 4.50
CA ASN A 136 20.52 -2.89 5.50
C ASN A 136 19.05 -3.07 5.94
N SER A 137 18.12 -2.29 5.39
CA SER A 137 16.68 -2.38 5.65
C SER A 137 15.92 -2.02 4.37
N PRO A 138 16.01 -2.87 3.32
CA PRO A 138 15.48 -2.55 2.00
C PRO A 138 13.99 -2.86 1.86
N SER A 139 13.32 -3.33 2.92
CA SER A 139 11.95 -3.82 2.85
C SER A 139 11.09 -3.36 4.01
N LEU A 140 9.81 -3.15 3.74
CA LEU A 140 8.76 -2.84 4.70
C LEU A 140 7.61 -3.83 4.50
N TYR A 141 7.23 -4.56 5.54
CA TYR A 141 5.98 -5.33 5.57
C TYR A 141 4.88 -4.51 6.25
N ILE A 142 3.68 -4.52 5.66
CA ILE A 142 2.48 -3.85 6.15
C ILE A 142 1.38 -4.90 6.20
N GLU A 143 0.90 -5.18 7.40
CA GLU A 143 -0.21 -6.09 7.62
C GLU A 143 -1.54 -5.42 7.25
N SER A 144 -2.49 -6.19 6.73
CA SER A 144 -3.86 -5.72 6.59
C SER A 144 -4.50 -5.57 7.97
N PRO A 145 -5.30 -4.52 8.22
CA PRO A 145 -6.06 -4.44 9.47
C PRO A 145 -7.03 -5.62 9.59
N GLU A 146 -7.15 -6.19 10.78
CA GLU A 146 -8.23 -7.12 11.11
C GLU A 146 -9.55 -6.35 11.11
N PHE A 147 -10.58 -6.88 10.43
CA PHE A 147 -11.92 -6.30 10.34
C PHE A 147 -12.96 -7.17 11.04
#